data_AF-A0A7J6SEH5-F1
#
_entry.id   AF-A0A7J6SEH5-F1
#
_cell.length_a   1.000
_cell.length_b   1.000
_cell.length_c   1.000
_cell.angle_alpha   90.00
_cell.angle_beta   90.00
_cell.angle_gamma   90.00
#
_symmetry.space_group_name_H-M   'P 1'
#
loop_
_entity.id
_entity.type
_entity.pdbx_description
1 polymer ?
#
loop_
_entity_poly.entity_id
_entity_poly.type
_entity_poly.pdbx_seq_one_letter_code
_entity_poly.pdbx_strand_id
1 'polypeptide(L)'
;FQRLVVTKEEALELFAHNPFKLQLISTKVPDGSKTSVYRIGSLVDLCRGPHLTRTGIAKAFWVNKNSQAYWLGKAENDSLQRVYAISFPTEKMLKEYKKNIEEAMKRDHRLIGKKQDLFFFHPTMSPG
;
A
#
# COMPACT_ATOMS: atom_id res chain seq x y z
N PHE A 1 -5.96 0.30 -18.87
CA PHE A 1 -6.09 1.46 -17.97
C PHE A 1 -6.30 2.69 -18.82
N GLN A 2 -7.27 3.55 -18.49
CA GLN A 2 -7.48 4.81 -19.21
C GLN A 2 -6.99 5.96 -18.33
N ARG A 3 -6.01 6.72 -18.82
CA ARG A 3 -5.52 7.93 -18.14
C ARG A 3 -6.41 9.10 -18.56
N LEU A 4 -6.98 9.79 -17.57
CA LEU A 4 -7.78 10.99 -17.77
C LEU A 4 -7.08 12.15 -17.07
N VAL A 5 -7.20 13.35 -17.62
CA VAL A 5 -6.74 14.59 -17.01
C VAL A 5 -7.97 15.41 -16.68
N VAL A 6 -8.17 15.68 -15.40
CA VAL A 6 -9.35 16.34 -14.85
C VAL A 6 -8.93 17.59 -14.09
N THR A 7 -9.82 18.58 -13.99
CA THR A 7 -9.59 19.75 -13.15
C THR A 7 -9.64 19.38 -11.68
N LYS A 8 -9.19 20.28 -10.80
CA LYS A 8 -9.29 20.08 -9.35
C LYS A 8 -10.75 19.88 -8.91
N GLU A 9 -11.66 20.68 -9.46
CA GLU A 9 -13.09 20.67 -9.14
C GLU A 9 -13.73 19.34 -9.53
N GLU A 10 -13.47 18.88 -10.76
CA GLU A 10 -13.91 17.56 -11.24
C GLU A 10 -13.34 16.42 -10.37
N ALA A 11 -12.08 16.51 -9.96
CA ALA A 11 -11.48 15.53 -9.08
C ALA A 11 -12.13 15.51 -7.68
N LEU A 12 -12.47 16.66 -7.12
CA LEU A 12 -13.17 16.76 -5.83
C LEU A 12 -14.56 16.14 -5.91
N GLU A 13 -15.29 16.35 -7.01
CA GLU A 13 -16.59 15.74 -7.22
C GLU A 13 -16.50 14.21 -7.37
N LEU A 14 -15.57 13.72 -8.21
CA LEU A 14 -15.33 12.29 -8.43
C LEU A 14 -15.00 11.52 -7.14
N PHE A 15 -14.31 12.17 -6.20
CA PHE A 15 -13.88 11.57 -4.94
C PHE A 15 -14.63 12.09 -3.71
N ALA A 16 -15.80 12.70 -3.89
CA ALA A 16 -16.63 13.25 -2.81
C ALA A 16 -16.95 12.24 -1.69
N HIS A 17 -17.01 10.96 -2.02
CA HIS A 17 -17.27 9.86 -1.08
C HIS A 17 -16.06 9.45 -0.22
N ASN A 18 -14.85 9.96 -0.51
CA ASN A 18 -13.62 9.52 0.16
C ASN A 18 -12.90 10.72 0.82
N PRO A 19 -13.02 10.90 2.15
CA PRO A 19 -12.46 12.06 2.84
C PRO A 19 -10.93 12.15 2.72
N PHE A 20 -10.24 11.01 2.67
CA PHE A 20 -8.78 10.97 2.52
C PHE A 20 -8.33 11.48 1.14
N LYS A 21 -9.04 11.11 0.08
CA LYS A 21 -8.74 11.61 -1.27
C LYS A 21 -9.08 13.08 -1.42
N LEU A 22 -10.19 13.55 -0.83
CA LEU A 22 -10.51 14.97 -0.79
C LEU A 22 -9.40 15.79 -0.14
N GLN A 23 -8.92 15.36 1.03
CA GLN A 23 -7.82 16.04 1.70
C GLN A 23 -6.54 16.05 0.84
N LEU A 24 -6.21 14.93 0.18
CA LEU A 24 -5.05 14.87 -0.73
C LEU A 24 -5.21 15.83 -1.91
N ILE A 25 -6.38 15.88 -2.54
CA ILE A 25 -6.64 16.76 -3.69
C ILE A 25 -6.54 18.22 -3.25
N SER A 26 -7.23 18.59 -2.16
CA SER A 26 -7.22 19.96 -1.64
C SER A 26 -5.81 20.45 -1.27
N THR A 27 -4.96 19.56 -0.72
CA THR A 27 -3.61 19.94 -0.26
C THR A 27 -2.52 19.82 -1.32
N LYS A 28 -2.65 18.91 -2.29
CA LYS A 28 -1.58 18.58 -3.25
C LYS A 28 -1.84 19.09 -4.67
N VAL A 29 -3.08 19.47 -5.00
CA VAL A 29 -3.45 20.00 -6.32
C VAL A 29 -3.68 21.50 -6.17
N PRO A 30 -2.85 22.37 -6.79
CA PRO A 30 -3.06 23.81 -6.79
C PRO A 30 -4.42 24.20 -7.42
N ASP A 31 -4.99 25.31 -6.98
CA ASP A 31 -6.24 25.83 -7.55
C ASP A 31 -6.06 26.20 -9.02
N GLY A 32 -7.09 25.94 -9.84
CA GLY A 32 -7.04 26.14 -11.30
C GLY A 32 -6.11 25.18 -12.05
N SER A 33 -5.46 24.23 -11.36
CA SER A 33 -4.62 23.22 -12.00
C SER A 33 -5.39 21.92 -12.31
N LYS A 34 -4.74 21.05 -13.09
CA LYS A 34 -5.29 19.74 -13.46
C LYS A 34 -4.49 18.62 -12.81
N THR A 35 -5.16 17.52 -12.50
CA THR A 35 -4.54 16.29 -12.01
C THR A 35 -4.91 15.11 -12.92
N SER A 36 -4.16 14.02 -12.83
CA SER A 36 -4.52 12.79 -13.54
C SER A 36 -5.23 11.80 -12.65
N VAL A 37 -6.19 11.11 -13.24
CA VAL A 37 -6.87 9.94 -12.66
C VAL A 37 -6.77 8.77 -13.63
N TYR A 38 -6.80 7.56 -13.10
CA TYR A 38 -6.80 6.34 -13.89
C TYR A 38 -8.10 5.57 -13.69
N ARG A 39 -8.74 5.23 -14.81
CA ARG A 39 -9.98 4.44 -14.84
C ARG A 39 -9.71 3.00 -15.30
N ILE A 40 -10.33 2.06 -14.58
CA ILE A 40 -10.34 0.62 -14.86
C ILE A 40 -11.78 0.14 -14.69
N GLY A 41 -12.54 0.07 -15.79
CA GLY A 41 -13.96 -0.27 -15.73
C GLY A 41 -14.75 0.76 -14.90
N SER A 42 -15.35 0.32 -13.79
CA SER A 42 -16.04 1.18 -12.82
C SER A 42 -15.11 1.82 -11.78
N LEU A 43 -13.89 1.31 -11.61
CA LEU A 43 -12.94 1.84 -10.65
C LEU A 43 -12.22 3.07 -11.22
N VAL A 44 -12.20 4.17 -10.47
CA VAL A 44 -11.41 5.37 -10.77
C VAL A 44 -10.51 5.66 -9.58
N ASP A 45 -9.23 5.90 -9.84
CA ASP A 45 -8.26 6.18 -8.79
C ASP A 45 -7.38 7.39 -9.10
N LEU A 46 -7.00 8.12 -8.05
CA LEU A 46 -6.17 9.31 -8.12
C LEU A 46 -4.69 8.87 -8.16
N CYS A 47 -4.09 8.90 -9.34
CA CYS A 47 -2.71 8.49 -9.52
C CYS A 47 -2.04 9.27 -10.65
N ARG A 48 -0.74 9.52 -10.49
CA ARG A 48 0.11 10.14 -11.53
C ARG A 48 0.61 9.12 -12.57
N GLY A 49 0.77 7.86 -12.15
CA GLY A 49 1.25 6.76 -12.98
C GLY A 49 2.73 6.87 -13.34
N PRO A 50 3.20 6.14 -14.38
CA PRO A 50 2.40 5.38 -15.35
C PRO A 50 1.83 4.06 -14.77
N HIS A 51 0.73 3.58 -15.37
CA HIS A 51 0.18 2.24 -15.12
C HIS A 51 0.51 1.29 -16.27
N LEU A 52 0.40 -0.02 -16.01
CA LEU A 52 0.45 -1.04 -17.05
C LEU A 52 -0.65 -0.81 -18.12
N THR A 53 -0.43 -1.30 -19.33
CA THR A 53 -1.38 -1.12 -20.44
C THR A 53 -2.69 -1.89 -20.21
N ARG A 54 -2.58 -3.15 -19.74
CA ARG A 54 -3.70 -4.05 -19.43
C ARG A 54 -3.50 -4.79 -18.10
N THR A 55 -4.59 -5.07 -17.40
CA THR A 55 -4.59 -5.73 -16.08
C THR A 55 -4.05 -7.16 -16.14
N GLY A 56 -4.28 -7.89 -17.25
CA GLY A 56 -3.83 -9.27 -17.43
C GLY A 56 -2.30 -9.46 -17.55
N ILE A 57 -1.50 -8.40 -17.48
CA ILE A 57 -0.03 -8.50 -17.38
C ILE A 57 0.39 -8.88 -15.95
N ALA A 58 -0.26 -8.32 -14.93
CA ALA A 58 0.07 -8.56 -13.53
C ALA A 58 -0.60 -9.85 -13.02
N LYS A 59 -0.12 -11.02 -13.48
CA LYS A 59 -0.67 -12.33 -13.09
C LYS A 59 -0.04 -12.89 -11.82
N ALA A 60 1.28 -12.77 -11.68
CA ALA A 60 2.01 -13.28 -10.53
C ALA A 60 2.04 -12.19 -9.45
N PHE A 61 1.11 -12.25 -8.50
CA PHE A 61 1.09 -11.37 -7.34
C PHE A 61 0.82 -12.15 -6.05
N TRP A 62 1.24 -11.58 -4.93
CA TRP A 62 1.08 -12.18 -3.61
C TRP A 62 0.79 -11.10 -2.58
N VAL A 63 -0.35 -11.21 -1.91
CA VAL A 63 -0.69 -10.44 -0.70
C VAL A 63 -0.07 -11.18 0.50
N ASN A 64 0.84 -10.53 1.22
CA ASN A 64 1.70 -11.22 2.19
C ASN A 64 1.53 -10.75 3.63
N LYS A 65 1.11 -9.51 3.87
CA LYS A 65 1.01 -8.94 5.21
C LYS A 65 -0.09 -7.89 5.27
N ASN A 66 -0.73 -7.75 6.42
CA ASN A 66 -1.49 -6.58 6.80
C ASN A 66 -0.87 -5.89 8.02
N SER A 67 -1.07 -4.59 8.15
CA SER A 67 -0.72 -3.83 9.35
C SER A 67 -1.67 -2.66 9.55
N GLN A 68 -1.69 -2.12 10.75
CA GLN A 68 -2.28 -0.81 11.00
C GLN A 68 -1.29 0.30 10.58
N ALA A 69 -1.80 1.43 10.13
CA ALA A 69 -1.03 2.64 9.88
C ALA A 69 -1.89 3.86 10.15
N TYR A 70 -1.30 4.96 10.60
CA TYR A 70 -2.04 6.20 10.80
C TYR A 70 -2.01 7.09 9.57
N TRP A 71 -3.10 7.82 9.33
CA TRP A 71 -3.18 8.77 8.24
C TRP A 71 -2.11 9.87 8.37
N LEU A 72 -1.38 10.12 7.26
CA LEU A 72 -0.19 10.99 7.22
C LEU A 72 0.92 10.63 8.23
N GLY A 73 0.88 9.42 8.80
CA GLY A 73 1.86 8.96 9.79
C GLY A 73 1.74 9.61 11.18
N LYS A 74 0.62 10.28 11.47
CA LYS A 74 0.37 10.96 12.76
C LYS A 74 -0.60 10.15 13.61
N ALA A 75 -0.21 9.78 14.83
CA ALA A 75 -0.99 8.91 15.70
C ALA A 75 -2.33 9.53 16.14
N GLU A 76 -2.45 10.85 16.08
CA GLU A 76 -3.66 11.60 16.39
C GLU A 76 -4.72 11.51 15.28
N ASN A 77 -4.32 11.10 14.08
CA ASN A 77 -5.23 10.95 12.95
C ASN A 77 -5.84 9.54 12.88
N ASP A 78 -6.81 9.39 11.98
CA ASP A 78 -7.49 8.12 11.71
C ASP A 78 -6.51 6.95 11.50
N SER A 79 -6.84 5.84 12.14
CA SER A 79 -6.20 4.55 11.92
C SER A 79 -6.72 3.91 10.63
N LEU A 80 -5.79 3.49 9.77
CA LEU A 80 -6.04 2.81 8.51
C LEU A 80 -5.47 1.39 8.52
N GLN A 81 -6.08 0.52 7.72
CA GLN A 81 -5.53 -0.81 7.44
C GLN A 81 -4.67 -0.76 6.18
N ARG A 82 -3.43 -1.18 6.30
CA ARG A 82 -2.47 -1.30 5.22
C ARG A 82 -2.33 -2.75 4.81
N VAL A 83 -2.58 -3.04 3.54
CA VAL A 83 -2.39 -4.36 2.94
C VAL A 83 -1.15 -4.31 2.05
N TYR A 84 -0.21 -5.21 2.31
CA TYR A 84 1.03 -5.36 1.54
C TYR A 84 0.86 -6.46 0.50
N ALA A 85 1.27 -6.14 -0.72
CA ALA A 85 1.34 -7.08 -1.81
C ALA A 85 2.55 -6.80 -2.70
N ILE A 86 3.03 -7.83 -3.38
CA ILE A 86 4.11 -7.75 -4.36
C ILE A 86 3.70 -8.47 -5.64
N SER A 87 4.16 -7.98 -6.79
CA SER A 87 3.94 -8.62 -8.09
C SER A 87 5.25 -8.77 -8.86
N PHE A 88 5.34 -9.83 -9.66
CA PHE A 88 6.46 -10.08 -10.57
C PHE A 88 5.97 -10.31 -12.00
N PRO A 89 6.84 -10.13 -13.02
CA PRO A 89 6.50 -10.45 -14.41
C PRO A 89 6.20 -11.93 -14.64
N THR A 90 6.80 -12.84 -13.86
CA THR A 90 6.63 -14.28 -14.00
C THR A 90 6.41 -14.97 -12.66
N GLU A 91 5.70 -16.10 -12.68
CA GLU A 91 5.44 -16.91 -11.48
C GLU A 91 6.73 -17.52 -10.89
N LYS A 92 7.72 -17.80 -11.73
CA LYS A 92 9.03 -18.32 -11.29
C LYS A 92 9.72 -17.34 -10.34
N MET A 93 9.74 -16.05 -10.71
CA MET A 93 10.33 -15.00 -9.87
C MET A 93 9.56 -14.82 -8.56
N LEU A 94 8.23 -14.91 -8.59
CA LEU A 94 7.42 -14.83 -7.37
C LEU A 94 7.71 -16.01 -6.43
N LYS A 95 7.87 -17.22 -6.95
CA LYS A 95 8.24 -18.40 -6.15
C LYS A 95 9.63 -18.26 -5.53
N GLU A 96 10.60 -17.77 -6.28
CA GLU A 96 11.95 -17.49 -5.78
C GLU A 96 11.91 -16.43 -4.67
N TYR A 97 11.16 -15.35 -4.87
CA TYR A 97 10.97 -14.32 -3.86
C TYR A 97 10.33 -14.88 -2.57
N LYS A 98 9.27 -15.70 -2.70
CA LYS A 98 8.63 -16.35 -1.55
C LYS A 98 9.62 -17.22 -0.76
N LYS A 99 10.42 -18.03 -1.46
CA LYS A 99 11.48 -18.84 -0.84
C LYS A 99 12.48 -17.96 -0.08
N ASN A 100 12.90 -16.84 -0.67
CA ASN A 100 13.83 -15.92 -0.02
C ASN A 100 13.23 -15.28 1.24
N ILE A 101 11.94 -14.91 1.21
CA ILE A 101 11.23 -14.39 2.39
C ILE A 101 11.10 -15.45 3.49
N GLU A 102 10.76 -16.70 3.15
CA GLU A 102 10.71 -17.81 4.10
C GLU A 102 12.07 -18.07 4.76
N GLU A 103 13.15 -18.04 3.96
CA GLU A 103 14.51 -18.18 4.46
C GLU A 103 14.92 -17.01 5.35
N ALA A 104 14.54 -15.78 5.01
CA ALA A 104 14.78 -14.62 5.86
C ALA A 104 14.02 -14.72 7.19
N MET A 105 12.77 -15.18 7.17
CA MET A 105 11.96 -15.37 8.38
C MET A 105 12.55 -16.41 9.33
N LYS A 106 13.17 -17.48 8.83
CA LYS A 106 13.88 -18.47 9.67
C LYS A 106 15.05 -17.86 10.44
N ARG A 107 15.60 -16.74 9.96
CA ARG A 107 16.77 -16.04 10.52
C ARG A 107 16.39 -14.79 11.34
N ASP A 108 15.11 -14.62 11.66
CA ASP A 108 14.67 -13.53 12.54
C ASP A 108 15.18 -13.76 13.97
N HIS A 109 16.04 -12.86 14.45
CA HIS A 109 16.64 -12.93 15.78
C HIS A 109 15.59 -12.98 16.90
N ARG A 110 14.39 -12.41 16.69
CA ARG A 110 13.29 -12.46 17.67
C ARG A 110 12.71 -13.86 17.80
N LEU A 111 12.66 -14.59 16.68
CA LEU A 111 12.20 -15.97 16.67
C LEU A 111 13.28 -16.92 17.18
N ILE A 112 14.53 -16.74 16.77
CA ILE A 112 15.65 -17.58 17.21
C ILE A 112 15.92 -17.36 18.71
N GLY A 113 16.00 -16.10 19.15
CA GLY A 113 16.25 -15.75 20.54
C GLY A 113 15.20 -16.30 21.49
N LYS A 114 13.92 -16.26 21.10
CA LYS A 114 12.84 -16.89 21.85
C LYS A 114 12.93 -18.43 21.85
N LYS A 115 13.31 -19.05 20.73
CA LYS A 115 13.44 -20.52 20.62
C LYS A 115 14.62 -21.10 21.39
N GLN A 116 15.68 -20.32 21.55
CA GLN A 116 16.91 -20.69 22.25
C GLN A 116 16.97 -20.09 23.66
N ASP A 117 15.86 -19.51 24.15
CA ASP A 117 15.76 -18.86 25.45
C ASP A 117 16.87 -17.83 25.74
N LEU A 118 17.33 -17.10 24.71
CA LEU A 118 18.40 -16.11 24.82
C LEU A 118 17.92 -14.81 25.48
N PHE A 119 16.66 -14.44 25.26
CA PHE A 119 16.00 -13.29 25.88
C PHE A 119 14.47 -13.48 25.85
N PHE A 120 13.77 -12.73 26.70
CA PHE A 120 12.30 -12.67 26.70
C PHE A 120 11.84 -11.22 26.90
N PHE A 121 10.63 -10.92 26.42
CA PHE A 121 9.96 -9.65 26.66
C PHE A 121 8.82 -9.87 27.66
N HIS A 122 8.71 -8.98 28.66
CA HIS A 122 7.66 -9.05 29.66
C HIS A 122 6.62 -7.95 29.39
N PRO A 123 5.35 -8.27 29.08
CA PRO A 123 4.37 -7.29 28.60
C PRO A 123 4.19 -6.04 29.47
N THR A 124 4.35 -6.18 30.79
CA THR A 124 4.20 -5.07 31.75
C THR A 124 5.52 -4.48 32.26
N MET A 125 6.63 -5.24 32.21
CA MET A 125 7.91 -4.81 32.79
C MET A 125 8.93 -4.40 31.72
N SER A 126 8.74 -4.87 30.49
CA SER A 126 9.52 -4.53 29.30
C SER A 126 8.66 -4.81 28.05
N PRO A 127 7.73 -3.89 27.69
CA PRO A 127 6.85 -4.03 26.53
C PRO A 127 7.58 -4.00 25.18
N GLY A 128 8.86 -3.64 25.20
CA GLY A 128 9.72 -3.42 24.04
C GLY A 128 10.87 -2.53 24.41
#